data_AF-A0A9N8HPP8-F1
#
_entry.id   AF-A0A9N8HPP8-F1
#
_cell.length_a   1.000
_cell.length_b   1.000
_cell.length_c   1.000
_cell.angle_alpha   90.00
_cell.angle_beta   90.00
_cell.angle_gamma   90.00
#
_symmetry.space_group_name_H-M   'P 1'
#
loop_
_entity.id
_entity.type
_entity.pdbx_description
1 polymer ?
#
loop_
_entity_poly.entity_id
_entity_poly.type
_entity_poly.pdbx_seq_one_letter_code
_entity_poly.pdbx_strand_id
1 'polypeptide(L)'
;MTVVAGTRDDTGDRIVGVMAGKSSGDYDDEDLLPKVSLKESNLQVYEHSAAKIGKGIQDQDALNTMIAAFTGIHCTAPRVEGVGGAKDSMVSGKVVVLGGNDYACFAAEGLAALGSQVSLISTNKVKVQNDNVEVLPPVVGDDEIGFASFIGDFDSLLDTADDERPSRMPVGYDSGNDDAMAAMGTTLRLLKQRHNCERYISSMTKAQSIVNKEGVLFGPGKVKKHFQQVQQQVKSRPATFESIVPPPLFGKTVETLLDKGIVYKNNKDFLSENNNNVVLRGWSLNAFMETSMWPSDSSGGGTRAVRFGFPVVEEEENEFTMIAEPPSVSEMISSKSEDEDEKENPYVQKIVGSQGLYETVVKEKRDCVLFLSATFCRTCKTLNPRFTSLARRSMEEDNVYSINDDNFDGILFAKADTGGKVGKELGRLLNVKAVPAFLCFRGGRRFGPTLSISRIPSKKLEAAIEMLESGSEWDTSVIVEAEEKQK
;
A
#
# COMPACT_ATOMS: atom_id res chain seq x y z
N MET A 1 26.84 8.40 2.82
CA MET A 1 27.10 9.18 1.59
C MET A 1 27.30 10.64 1.96
N THR A 2 28.47 11.19 1.63
CA THR A 2 28.76 12.63 1.80
C THR A 2 28.70 13.28 0.42
N VAL A 3 27.87 14.30 0.26
CA VAL A 3 27.71 15.02 -1.01
C VAL A 3 28.27 16.42 -0.85
N VAL A 4 29.00 16.89 -1.85
CA VAL A 4 29.62 18.21 -1.86
C VAL A 4 29.34 18.91 -3.20
N ALA A 5 29.30 20.24 -3.16
CA ALA A 5 29.24 21.09 -4.33
C ALA A 5 30.44 22.03 -4.32
N GLY A 6 30.99 22.34 -5.49
CA GLY A 6 32.16 23.19 -5.63
C GLY A 6 32.55 23.41 -7.09
N THR A 7 33.64 24.11 -7.31
CA THR A 7 34.15 24.42 -8.65
C THR A 7 35.26 23.45 -9.05
N ARG A 8 35.16 22.82 -10.22
CA ARG A 8 36.22 21.95 -10.77
C ARG A 8 37.53 22.72 -11.00
N ASP A 9 38.64 22.10 -10.63
CA ASP A 9 40.00 22.63 -10.84
C ASP A 9 40.32 22.90 -12.31
N ASP A 10 40.02 21.92 -13.17
CA ASP A 10 40.42 21.87 -14.57
C ASP A 10 39.59 22.78 -15.48
N THR A 11 38.28 22.76 -15.31
CA THR A 11 37.30 23.38 -16.23
C THR A 11 36.72 24.68 -15.68
N GLY A 12 36.71 24.86 -14.36
CA GLY A 12 36.00 25.95 -13.71
C GLY A 12 34.48 25.79 -13.67
N ASP A 13 33.95 24.62 -14.05
CA ASP A 13 32.53 24.33 -13.95
C ASP A 13 32.11 24.08 -12.49
N ARG A 14 30.94 24.60 -12.09
CA ARG A 14 30.30 24.25 -10.82
C ARG A 14 29.73 22.84 -10.93
N ILE A 15 30.06 21.97 -9.97
CA ILE A 15 29.59 20.58 -9.93
C ILE A 15 29.06 20.22 -8.55
N VAL A 16 28.20 19.21 -8.51
CA VAL A 16 27.81 18.47 -7.30
C VAL A 16 28.26 17.02 -7.46
N GLY A 17 28.76 16.39 -6.39
CA GLY A 17 29.31 15.02 -6.46
C GLY A 17 29.36 14.33 -5.10
N VAL A 18 29.51 13.00 -5.10
CA VAL A 18 29.80 12.24 -3.87
C VAL A 18 31.28 12.33 -3.57
N MET A 19 31.60 12.74 -2.35
CA MET A 19 32.97 12.87 -1.87
C MET A 19 33.68 11.52 -1.85
N ALA A 20 34.86 11.46 -2.47
CA ALA A 20 35.74 10.31 -2.41
C ALA A 20 36.36 10.19 -1.01
N GLY A 21 36.44 8.95 -0.49
CA GLY A 21 37.13 8.66 0.76
C GLY A 21 38.61 9.07 0.69
N LYS A 22 39.22 9.37 1.84
CA LYS A 22 40.68 9.47 1.93
C LYS A 22 41.23 8.05 1.85
N SER A 23 42.01 7.76 0.79
CA SER A 23 42.80 6.53 0.62
C SER A 23 43.40 6.12 1.96
N SER A 24 42.93 5.03 2.56
CA SER A 24 43.46 4.51 3.83
C SER A 24 44.73 3.68 3.62
N GLY A 25 45.54 3.92 2.59
CA GLY A 25 46.89 3.37 2.46
C GLY A 25 47.00 1.86 2.22
N ASP A 26 45.95 1.11 2.49
CA ASP A 26 45.75 -0.28 2.08
C ASP A 26 45.02 -0.27 0.72
N TYR A 27 45.51 -1.09 -0.21
CA TYR A 27 45.09 -1.14 -1.61
C TYR A 27 43.64 -1.62 -1.77
N ASP A 28 42.67 -0.77 -1.47
CA ASP A 28 41.27 -1.02 -1.78
C ASP A 28 41.01 -0.65 -3.25
N ASP A 29 40.29 -1.50 -3.98
CA ASP A 29 39.92 -1.30 -5.40
C ASP A 29 39.22 0.06 -5.64
N GLU A 30 38.65 0.67 -4.59
CA GLU A 30 38.03 2.00 -4.64
C GLU A 30 39.02 3.13 -4.99
N ASP A 31 40.31 2.96 -4.70
CA ASP A 31 41.32 3.96 -5.02
C ASP A 31 41.67 4.02 -6.52
N LEU A 32 41.25 3.02 -7.29
CA LEU A 32 41.42 2.98 -8.74
C LEU A 32 40.32 3.75 -9.49
N LEU A 33 39.25 4.16 -8.82
CA LEU A 33 38.16 4.89 -9.47
C LEU A 33 38.60 6.34 -9.79
N PRO A 34 38.27 6.86 -10.99
CA PRO A 34 38.60 8.23 -11.34
C PRO A 34 37.98 9.27 -10.40
N LYS A 35 38.76 10.29 -10.03
CA LYS A 35 38.40 11.35 -9.07
C LYS A 35 38.58 12.73 -9.70
N VAL A 36 37.73 13.67 -9.32
CA VAL A 36 37.78 15.09 -9.75
C VAL A 36 38.04 15.97 -8.54
N SER A 37 39.04 16.85 -8.63
CA SER A 37 39.41 17.80 -7.57
C SER A 37 38.60 19.11 -7.64
N LEU A 38 38.23 19.62 -6.46
CA LEU A 38 37.51 20.89 -6.27
C LEU A 38 38.43 22.02 -5.77
N LYS A 39 38.33 23.20 -6.39
CA LYS A 39 39.19 24.39 -6.14
C LYS A 39 39.19 24.85 -4.70
N GLU A 40 38.02 24.84 -4.06
CA GLU A 40 37.85 25.56 -2.80
C GLU A 40 38.32 24.78 -1.57
N SER A 41 38.60 23.47 -1.66
CA SER A 41 38.57 22.62 -0.45
C SER A 41 39.53 21.44 -0.41
N ASN A 42 40.43 21.25 -1.40
CA ASN A 42 41.24 20.03 -1.54
C ASN A 42 40.39 18.74 -1.47
N LEU A 43 39.10 18.85 -1.77
CA LEU A 43 38.16 17.73 -1.78
C LEU A 43 38.18 17.09 -3.16
N GLN A 44 37.98 15.78 -3.16
CA GLN A 44 37.83 14.99 -4.36
C GLN A 44 36.44 14.36 -4.38
N VAL A 45 35.83 14.30 -5.56
CA VAL A 45 34.57 13.58 -5.80
C VAL A 45 34.79 12.47 -6.81
N TYR A 46 34.02 11.39 -6.71
CA TYR A 46 34.05 10.35 -7.74
C TYR A 46 33.56 10.92 -9.08
N GLU A 47 34.34 10.72 -10.15
CA GLU A 47 34.05 11.31 -11.46
C GLU A 47 32.67 10.89 -11.99
N HIS A 48 32.31 9.62 -11.85
CA HIS A 48 31.01 9.09 -12.31
C HIS A 48 29.81 9.55 -11.48
N SER A 49 30.05 10.29 -10.40
CA SER A 49 29.01 10.93 -9.58
C SER A 49 28.94 12.44 -9.77
N ALA A 50 29.91 13.04 -10.45
CA ALA A 50 29.94 14.47 -10.69
C ALA A 50 28.83 14.85 -11.69
N ALA A 51 28.05 15.86 -11.33
CA ALA A 51 26.99 16.43 -12.15
C ALA A 51 27.19 17.94 -12.25
N LYS A 52 27.08 18.50 -13.46
CA LYS A 52 27.21 19.94 -13.67
C LYS A 52 26.02 20.70 -13.09
N ILE A 53 26.30 21.80 -12.41
CA ILE A 53 25.28 22.70 -11.86
C ILE A 53 25.00 23.80 -12.88
N GLY A 54 23.80 23.78 -13.46
CA GLY A 54 23.33 24.78 -14.42
C GLY A 54 23.30 26.21 -13.88
N LYS A 55 23.33 27.19 -14.79
CA LYS A 55 23.16 28.61 -14.43
C LYS A 55 21.78 28.82 -13.80
N GLY A 56 21.74 29.46 -12.64
CA GLY A 56 20.49 29.74 -11.90
C GLY A 56 20.11 28.69 -10.86
N ILE A 57 20.81 27.55 -10.79
CA ILE A 57 20.62 26.56 -9.73
C ILE A 57 21.60 26.85 -8.58
N GLN A 58 21.07 26.93 -7.36
CA GLN A 58 21.86 27.12 -6.15
C GLN A 58 22.56 25.81 -5.76
N ASP A 59 23.74 25.90 -5.13
CA ASP A 59 24.48 24.70 -4.71
C ASP A 59 23.66 23.84 -3.74
N GLN A 60 22.91 24.47 -2.82
CA GLN A 60 22.05 23.76 -1.87
C GLN A 60 20.94 22.95 -2.57
N ASP A 61 20.35 23.53 -3.61
CA ASP A 61 19.31 22.87 -4.41
C ASP A 61 19.89 21.67 -5.18
N ALA A 62 21.11 21.80 -5.71
CA ALA A 62 21.82 20.70 -6.37
C ALA A 62 22.16 19.58 -5.38
N LEU A 63 22.63 19.92 -4.17
CA LEU A 63 22.89 18.96 -3.09
C LEU A 63 21.63 18.18 -2.70
N ASN A 64 20.52 18.88 -2.46
CA ASN A 64 19.25 18.26 -2.12
C ASN A 64 18.75 17.35 -3.24
N THR A 65 18.87 17.80 -4.50
CA THR A 65 18.49 17.04 -5.69
C THR A 65 19.30 15.76 -5.79
N MET A 66 20.62 15.82 -5.58
CA MET A 66 21.48 14.65 -5.60
C MET A 66 21.10 13.65 -4.50
N ILE A 67 20.90 14.11 -3.26
CA ILE A 67 20.48 13.23 -2.15
C ILE A 67 19.13 12.57 -2.45
N ALA A 68 18.15 13.34 -2.92
CA ALA A 68 16.82 12.86 -3.22
C ALA A 68 16.81 11.87 -4.41
N ALA A 69 17.57 12.17 -5.46
CA ALA A 69 17.66 11.38 -6.68
C ALA A 69 18.35 10.05 -6.47
N PHE A 70 19.28 9.94 -5.51
CA PHE A 70 19.98 8.68 -5.24
C PHE A 70 18.99 7.53 -4.97
N THR A 71 18.14 7.68 -3.95
CA THR A 71 17.20 6.61 -3.57
C THR A 71 15.94 6.60 -4.43
N GLY A 72 15.42 7.78 -4.81
CA GLY A 72 14.10 7.89 -5.44
C GLY A 72 14.10 7.78 -6.95
N ILE A 73 15.25 7.99 -7.61
CA ILE A 73 15.30 8.03 -9.06
C ILE A 73 16.33 7.02 -9.55
N HIS A 74 17.58 7.10 -9.09
CA HIS A 74 18.66 6.28 -9.61
C HIS A 74 18.47 4.79 -9.26
N CYS A 75 18.14 4.47 -8.02
CA CYS A 75 17.87 3.09 -7.59
C CYS A 75 16.58 2.50 -8.20
N THR A 76 15.63 3.37 -8.56
CA THR A 76 14.32 2.96 -9.11
C THR A 76 14.34 2.83 -10.63
N ALA A 77 15.19 3.61 -11.32
CA ALA A 77 15.19 3.68 -12.79
C ALA A 77 15.45 2.30 -13.43
N PRO A 78 14.52 1.78 -14.27
CA PRO A 78 14.75 0.58 -15.05
C PRO A 78 15.85 0.87 -16.07
N ARG A 79 16.88 0.03 -16.09
CA ARG A 79 18.04 0.19 -16.96
C ARG A 79 18.08 -0.97 -17.91
N VAL A 80 18.10 -0.67 -19.20
CA VAL A 80 18.33 -1.67 -20.24
C VAL A 80 19.83 -1.67 -20.55
N GLU A 81 20.49 -2.79 -20.30
CA GLU A 81 21.91 -2.98 -20.61
C GLU A 81 22.08 -3.43 -22.06
N GLY A 82 23.06 -2.86 -22.76
CA GLY A 82 23.65 -3.48 -23.95
C GLY A 82 22.83 -3.47 -25.25
N VAL A 83 21.81 -2.62 -25.40
CA VAL A 83 21.11 -2.49 -26.68
C VAL A 83 22.07 -1.96 -27.75
N GLY A 84 22.39 -2.80 -28.75
CA GLY A 84 23.23 -2.39 -29.90
C GLY A 84 24.72 -2.19 -29.57
N GLY A 85 25.24 -2.76 -28.49
CA GLY A 85 26.67 -2.65 -28.12
C GLY A 85 27.08 -1.31 -27.52
N ALA A 86 26.12 -0.43 -27.20
CA ALA A 86 26.38 0.79 -26.45
C ALA A 86 26.75 0.46 -25.00
N LYS A 87 27.78 1.13 -24.47
CA LYS A 87 28.15 1.05 -23.05
C LYS A 87 27.20 1.85 -22.15
N ASP A 88 26.43 2.76 -22.73
CA ASP A 88 25.49 3.60 -22.01
C ASP A 88 24.20 2.83 -21.76
N SER A 89 23.86 2.62 -20.49
CA SER A 89 22.53 2.12 -20.13
C SER A 89 21.48 3.21 -20.41
N MET A 90 20.44 2.83 -21.15
CA MET A 90 19.28 3.68 -21.36
C MET A 90 18.27 3.43 -20.25
N VAL A 91 17.72 4.50 -19.69
CA VAL A 91 16.59 4.40 -18.76
C VAL A 91 15.32 4.31 -19.60
N SER A 92 14.66 3.16 -19.55
CA SER A 92 13.43 2.88 -20.27
C SER A 92 12.69 1.77 -19.55
N GLY A 93 11.38 1.92 -19.44
CA GLY A 93 10.52 0.97 -18.71
C GLY A 93 9.35 1.68 -18.04
N LYS A 94 8.46 0.88 -17.45
CA LYS A 94 7.31 1.32 -16.68
C LYS A 94 7.66 1.35 -15.20
N VAL A 95 7.38 2.47 -14.55
CA VAL A 95 7.69 2.67 -13.14
C VAL A 95 6.45 3.13 -12.39
N VAL A 96 6.18 2.50 -11.26
CA VAL A 96 5.12 2.91 -10.36
C VAL A 96 5.73 3.68 -9.19
N VAL A 97 5.19 4.86 -8.88
CA VAL A 97 5.58 5.64 -7.70
C VAL A 97 4.38 5.76 -6.77
N LEU A 98 4.52 5.34 -5.52
CA LEU A 98 3.47 5.43 -4.51
C LEU A 98 3.71 6.60 -3.56
N GLY A 99 2.72 7.48 -3.46
CA GLY A 99 2.62 8.56 -2.49
C GLY A 99 2.30 9.92 -3.11
N GLY A 100 1.80 10.84 -2.28
CA GLY A 100 1.34 12.17 -2.70
C GLY A 100 2.17 13.34 -2.15
N ASN A 101 3.35 13.07 -1.60
CA ASN A 101 4.23 14.11 -1.06
C ASN A 101 5.15 14.69 -2.15
N ASP A 102 5.79 15.82 -1.86
CA ASP A 102 6.71 16.49 -2.79
C ASP A 102 7.84 15.57 -3.28
N TYR A 103 8.29 14.64 -2.44
CA TYR A 103 9.32 13.66 -2.79
C TYR A 103 8.85 12.67 -3.86
N ALA A 104 7.62 12.16 -3.73
CA ALA A 104 7.01 11.27 -4.71
C ALA A 104 6.81 11.98 -6.05
N CYS A 105 6.35 13.24 -6.01
CA CYS A 105 6.19 14.07 -7.21
C CYS A 105 7.54 14.29 -7.92
N PHE A 106 8.56 14.69 -7.16
CA PHE A 106 9.92 14.87 -7.67
C PHE A 106 10.50 13.59 -8.28
N ALA A 107 10.33 12.46 -7.59
CA ALA A 107 10.80 11.17 -8.09
C ALA A 107 10.09 10.78 -9.39
N ALA A 108 8.76 10.95 -9.45
CA ALA A 108 7.97 10.64 -10.64
C ALA A 108 8.35 11.52 -11.84
N GLU A 109 8.46 12.84 -11.66
CA GLU A 109 8.90 13.77 -12.70
C GLU A 109 10.32 13.47 -13.17
N GLY A 110 11.21 13.14 -12.23
CA GLY A 110 12.60 12.80 -12.53
C GLY A 110 12.73 11.49 -13.32
N LEU A 111 12.01 10.44 -12.93
CA LEU A 111 11.97 9.16 -13.66
C LEU A 111 11.40 9.34 -15.06
N ALA A 112 10.31 10.10 -15.20
CA ALA A 112 9.71 10.44 -16.49
C ALA A 112 10.68 11.23 -17.38
N ALA A 113 11.45 12.15 -16.78
CA ALA A 113 12.46 12.92 -17.47
C ALA A 113 13.67 12.07 -17.92
N LEU A 114 13.95 10.95 -17.27
CA LEU A 114 14.97 10.00 -17.73
C LEU A 114 14.48 9.10 -18.87
N GLY A 115 13.18 9.10 -19.16
CA GLY A 115 12.58 8.33 -20.27
C GLY A 115 11.66 7.18 -19.83
N SER A 116 11.38 7.03 -18.53
CA SER A 116 10.41 6.03 -18.05
C SER A 116 8.96 6.48 -18.28
N GLN A 117 8.07 5.50 -18.47
CA GLN A 117 6.62 5.71 -18.34
C GLN A 117 6.27 5.61 -16.85
N VAL A 118 5.69 6.65 -16.26
CA VAL A 118 5.50 6.70 -14.81
C VAL A 118 4.03 6.77 -14.45
N SER A 119 3.59 5.87 -13.58
CA SER A 119 2.28 5.96 -12.93
C SER A 119 2.47 6.37 -11.47
N LEU A 120 2.02 7.57 -11.11
CA LEU A 120 2.05 8.11 -9.76
C LEU A 120 0.73 7.79 -9.04
N ILE A 121 0.78 6.93 -8.03
CA ILE A 121 -0.38 6.50 -7.27
C ILE A 121 -0.48 7.31 -5.99
N SER A 122 -1.60 8.01 -5.81
CA SER A 122 -1.82 8.78 -4.60
C SER A 122 -3.28 8.83 -4.14
N THR A 123 -3.48 8.87 -2.82
CA THR A 123 -4.78 9.19 -2.21
C THR A 123 -5.18 10.67 -2.35
N ASN A 124 -4.21 11.52 -2.68
CA ASN A 124 -4.38 12.96 -2.80
C ASN A 124 -4.43 13.40 -4.27
N LYS A 125 -5.06 14.56 -4.52
CA LYS A 125 -4.99 15.21 -5.84
C LYS A 125 -3.63 15.87 -6.01
N VAL A 126 -2.72 15.17 -6.67
CA VAL A 126 -1.37 15.65 -6.96
C VAL A 126 -1.34 16.35 -8.33
N LYS A 127 -0.48 17.37 -8.46
CA LYS A 127 -0.18 18.02 -9.74
C LYS A 127 1.26 17.74 -10.12
N VAL A 128 1.44 17.22 -11.32
CA VAL A 128 2.75 16.97 -11.94
C VAL A 128 2.85 17.78 -13.23
N GLN A 129 4.06 18.22 -13.58
CA GLN A 129 4.30 19.05 -14.76
C GLN A 129 4.63 18.24 -16.01
N ASN A 130 5.00 16.98 -15.85
CA ASN A 130 5.47 16.12 -16.94
C ASN A 130 4.32 15.26 -17.48
N ASP A 131 4.02 15.39 -18.77
CA ASP A 131 2.92 14.66 -19.44
C ASP A 131 3.14 13.14 -19.49
N ASN A 132 4.37 12.66 -19.27
CA ASN A 132 4.68 11.23 -19.17
C ASN A 132 4.39 10.63 -17.77
N VAL A 133 3.84 11.43 -16.86
CA VAL A 133 3.41 10.98 -15.52
C VAL A 133 1.89 10.89 -15.48
N GLU A 134 1.38 9.68 -15.43
CA GLU A 134 -0.04 9.40 -15.22
C GLU A 134 -0.34 9.39 -13.71
N VAL A 135 -1.28 10.23 -13.25
CA VAL A 135 -1.67 10.25 -11.83
C VAL A 135 -2.93 9.43 -11.63
N LEU A 136 -2.86 8.40 -10.79
CA LEU A 136 -3.96 7.48 -10.50
C LEU A 136 -4.27 7.41 -8.99
N PRO A 137 -5.53 7.21 -8.59
CA PRO A 137 -5.86 6.78 -7.24
C PRO A 137 -5.46 5.31 -6.98
N PRO A 138 -5.40 4.84 -5.72
CA PRO A 138 -5.16 3.42 -5.42
C PRO A 138 -6.21 2.45 -5.97
N VAL A 139 -7.43 2.96 -6.19
CA VAL A 139 -8.62 2.26 -6.69
C VAL A 139 -9.01 2.89 -8.03
N VAL A 140 -8.95 2.14 -9.12
CA VAL A 140 -9.14 2.65 -10.49
C VAL A 140 -10.35 1.99 -11.17
N GLY A 141 -11.14 2.80 -11.87
CA GLY A 141 -12.31 2.35 -12.65
C GLY A 141 -13.55 2.05 -11.81
N ASP A 142 -14.67 1.79 -12.50
CA ASP A 142 -15.98 1.53 -11.88
C ASP A 142 -16.02 0.20 -11.11
N ASP A 143 -15.16 -0.74 -11.50
CA ASP A 143 -14.99 -2.05 -10.85
C ASP A 143 -14.10 -2.00 -9.60
N GLU A 144 -13.66 -0.79 -9.20
CA GLU A 144 -12.79 -0.57 -8.05
C GLU A 144 -11.52 -1.45 -8.08
N ILE A 145 -10.85 -1.51 -9.22
CA ILE A 145 -9.68 -2.38 -9.42
C ILE A 145 -8.46 -1.75 -8.74
N GLY A 146 -7.66 -2.57 -8.07
CA GLY A 146 -6.38 -2.13 -7.49
C GLY A 146 -5.39 -1.61 -8.54
N PHE A 147 -4.63 -0.56 -8.21
CA PHE A 147 -3.71 0.08 -9.17
C PHE A 147 -2.75 -0.90 -9.87
N ALA A 148 -2.20 -1.90 -9.16
CA ALA A 148 -1.24 -2.82 -9.78
C ALA A 148 -1.91 -3.68 -10.86
N SER A 149 -3.12 -4.17 -10.59
CA SER A 149 -3.93 -4.90 -11.56
C SER A 149 -4.37 -4.03 -12.73
N PHE A 150 -4.68 -2.75 -12.49
CA PHE A 150 -5.04 -1.80 -13.55
C PHE A 150 -3.86 -1.50 -14.48
N ILE A 151 -2.66 -1.29 -13.93
CA ILE A 151 -1.45 -0.96 -14.71
C ILE A 151 -0.93 -2.19 -15.47
N GLY A 152 -1.09 -3.39 -14.91
CA GLY A 152 -0.54 -4.63 -15.44
C GLY A 152 0.95 -4.75 -15.11
N ASP A 153 1.78 -5.01 -16.12
CA ASP A 153 3.23 -5.20 -15.93
C ASP A 153 3.99 -3.87 -15.79
N PHE A 154 4.90 -3.82 -14.82
CA PHE A 154 5.83 -2.70 -14.61
C PHE A 154 7.17 -3.18 -14.03
N ASP A 155 8.26 -2.50 -14.40
CA ASP A 155 9.63 -2.95 -14.10
C ASP A 155 10.07 -2.63 -12.67
N SER A 156 9.56 -1.53 -12.11
CA SER A 156 10.01 -1.03 -10.81
C SER A 156 8.92 -0.28 -10.06
N LEU A 157 8.96 -0.37 -8.73
CA LEU A 157 8.06 0.33 -7.82
C LEU A 157 8.86 1.09 -6.76
N LEU A 158 8.62 2.40 -6.67
CA LEU A 158 9.09 3.25 -5.58
C LEU A 158 7.95 3.52 -4.61
N ASP A 159 8.14 3.12 -3.37
CA ASP A 159 7.20 3.35 -2.28
C ASP A 159 7.72 4.46 -1.36
N THR A 160 7.00 5.58 -1.33
CA THR A 160 7.34 6.71 -0.45
C THR A 160 6.44 6.82 0.77
N ALA A 161 5.38 5.99 0.82
CA ALA A 161 4.35 6.02 1.84
C ALA A 161 4.57 4.97 2.94
N ASP A 162 5.02 3.75 2.60
CA ASP A 162 5.32 2.72 3.60
C ASP A 162 6.45 1.77 3.13
N ASP A 163 6.68 0.70 3.90
CA ASP A 163 7.58 -0.40 3.57
C ASP A 163 6.86 -1.74 3.72
N GLU A 164 6.60 -2.38 2.58
CA GLU A 164 5.97 -3.70 2.46
C GLU A 164 6.93 -4.86 2.76
N ARG A 165 8.22 -4.58 3.02
CA ARG A 165 9.16 -5.61 3.47
C ARG A 165 8.75 -6.12 4.86
N PRO A 166 8.83 -7.43 5.09
CA PRO A 166 8.55 -7.99 6.41
C PRO A 166 9.63 -7.52 7.40
N SER A 167 9.19 -7.07 8.58
CA SER A 167 10.01 -6.44 9.63
C SER A 167 11.19 -7.27 10.17
N ARG A 168 11.36 -8.52 9.73
CA ARG A 168 12.32 -9.51 10.26
C ARG A 168 13.31 -10.06 9.25
N MET A 169 13.42 -9.47 8.07
CA MET A 169 14.44 -9.88 7.11
C MET A 169 15.81 -9.31 7.51
N PRO A 170 16.79 -10.13 7.95
CA PRO A 170 18.15 -9.66 8.07
C PRO A 170 18.63 -9.23 6.67
N VAL A 171 18.95 -7.95 6.54
CA VAL A 171 19.55 -7.38 5.32
C VAL A 171 20.96 -7.92 5.23
N GLY A 172 21.14 -9.00 4.50
CA GLY A 172 22.43 -9.59 4.22
C GLY A 172 22.32 -11.10 4.19
N TYR A 173 22.17 -11.65 2.99
CA TYR A 173 22.91 -12.83 2.55
C TYR A 173 22.71 -12.97 1.04
N ASP A 174 23.83 -12.88 0.34
CA ASP A 174 24.01 -13.10 -1.10
C ASP A 174 23.93 -14.62 -1.38
N SER A 175 22.77 -15.22 -1.10
CA SER A 175 22.51 -16.65 -1.34
C SER A 175 21.84 -16.81 -2.70
N GLY A 176 22.45 -17.62 -3.57
CA GLY A 176 22.07 -17.79 -4.97
C GLY A 176 20.57 -17.99 -5.21
N ASN A 177 20.02 -17.08 -6.04
CA ASN A 177 18.75 -17.01 -6.78
C ASN A 177 17.44 -17.66 -6.26
N ASP A 178 17.44 -18.82 -5.64
CA ASP A 178 16.20 -19.52 -5.27
C ASP A 178 15.77 -19.25 -3.81
N ASP A 179 16.72 -19.08 -2.88
CA ASP A 179 16.42 -18.76 -1.48
C ASP A 179 15.98 -17.30 -1.28
N ALA A 180 16.41 -16.39 -2.16
CA ALA A 180 16.05 -14.97 -2.08
C ALA A 180 14.53 -14.74 -2.24
N MET A 181 13.86 -15.58 -3.04
CA MET A 181 12.40 -15.53 -3.25
C MET A 181 11.61 -16.01 -2.03
N ALA A 182 12.11 -17.00 -1.30
CA ALA A 182 11.48 -17.49 -0.08
C ALA A 182 11.58 -16.48 1.07
N ALA A 183 12.63 -15.66 1.04
CA ALA A 183 12.89 -14.61 2.00
C ALA A 183 12.01 -13.37 1.74
N MET A 184 11.69 -13.06 0.47
CA MET A 184 10.81 -11.93 0.14
C MET A 184 9.45 -12.03 0.83
N GLY A 185 8.95 -10.89 1.32
CA GLY A 185 7.57 -10.79 1.80
C GLY A 185 6.59 -11.25 0.72
N THR A 186 5.46 -11.83 1.14
CA THR A 186 4.44 -12.37 0.23
C THR A 186 4.03 -11.36 -0.85
N THR A 187 3.83 -10.10 -0.46
CA THR A 187 3.51 -9.00 -1.38
C THR A 187 4.59 -8.78 -2.44
N LEU A 188 5.87 -8.75 -2.06
CA LEU A 188 6.97 -8.50 -3.00
C LEU A 188 7.14 -9.64 -4.00
N ARG A 189 6.99 -10.88 -3.52
CA ARG A 189 7.01 -12.07 -4.38
C ARG A 189 5.88 -12.01 -5.40
N LEU A 190 4.68 -11.62 -4.98
CA LEU A 190 3.53 -11.49 -5.87
C LEU A 190 3.66 -10.32 -6.84
N LEU A 191 4.23 -9.19 -6.43
CA LEU A 191 4.54 -8.09 -7.35
C LEU A 191 5.46 -8.55 -8.48
N LYS A 192 6.50 -9.30 -8.15
CA LYS A 192 7.40 -9.88 -9.14
C LYS A 192 6.69 -10.91 -10.04
N GLN A 193 5.92 -11.82 -9.45
CA GLN A 193 5.24 -12.91 -10.19
C GLN A 193 4.09 -12.43 -11.08
N ARG A 194 3.28 -11.47 -10.62
CA ARG A 194 2.05 -11.04 -11.31
C ARG A 194 2.22 -9.80 -12.18
N HIS A 195 3.23 -8.98 -11.89
CA HIS A 195 3.41 -7.67 -12.55
C HIS A 195 4.83 -7.45 -13.08
N ASN A 196 5.69 -8.48 -13.08
CA ASN A 196 7.09 -8.39 -13.51
C ASN A 196 7.90 -7.28 -12.80
N CYS A 197 7.52 -6.93 -11.56
CA CYS A 197 8.19 -5.90 -10.78
C CYS A 197 9.52 -6.42 -10.22
N GLU A 198 10.60 -6.17 -10.96
CA GLU A 198 11.95 -6.61 -10.59
C GLU A 198 12.55 -5.83 -9.43
N ARG A 199 12.13 -4.58 -9.22
CA ARG A 199 12.69 -3.71 -8.18
C ARG A 199 11.60 -3.07 -7.34
N TYR A 200 11.58 -3.40 -6.05
CA TYR A 200 10.82 -2.68 -5.04
C TYR A 200 11.76 -1.85 -4.17
N ILE A 201 11.56 -0.53 -4.15
CA ILE A 201 12.34 0.41 -3.36
C ILE A 201 11.39 1.09 -2.38
N SER A 202 11.55 0.85 -1.09
CA SER A 202 10.92 1.72 -0.07
C SER A 202 11.89 2.82 0.34
N SER A 203 11.40 4.06 0.25
CA SER A 203 12.10 5.25 0.71
C SER A 203 11.56 5.77 2.04
N MET A 204 10.78 4.94 2.76
CA MET A 204 10.24 5.29 4.07
C MET A 204 11.38 5.57 5.05
N THR A 205 11.41 6.79 5.60
CA THR A 205 12.43 7.19 6.57
C THR A 205 12.12 6.62 7.94
N LYS A 206 13.16 6.50 8.79
CA LYS A 206 12.96 6.13 10.19
C LYS A 206 12.06 7.14 10.91
N ALA A 207 12.14 8.43 10.55
CA ALA A 207 11.29 9.46 11.10
C ALA A 207 9.82 9.26 10.74
N GLN A 208 9.50 8.95 9.47
CA GLN A 208 8.15 8.58 9.04
C GLN A 208 7.65 7.35 9.81
N SER A 209 8.47 6.30 9.93
CA SER A 209 8.11 5.09 10.69
C SER A 209 7.80 5.37 12.17
N ILE A 210 8.53 6.30 12.81
CA ILE A 210 8.23 6.73 14.18
C ILE A 210 6.86 7.42 14.23
N VAL A 211 6.59 8.35 13.32
CA VAL A 211 5.31 9.09 13.32
C VAL A 211 4.13 8.20 12.99
N ASN A 212 4.28 7.26 12.05
CA ASN A 212 3.21 6.30 11.71
C ASN A 212 2.85 5.42 12.92
N LYS A 213 3.81 5.10 13.80
CA LYS A 213 3.58 4.28 15.01
C LYS A 213 3.05 5.09 16.19
N GLU A 214 3.52 6.31 16.35
CA GLU A 214 3.31 7.13 17.55
C GLU A 214 2.22 8.20 17.35
N GLY A 215 1.76 8.37 16.10
CA GLY A 215 0.84 9.41 15.67
C GLY A 215 1.49 10.80 15.56
N VAL A 216 0.76 11.73 14.93
CA VAL A 216 1.21 13.11 14.71
C VAL A 216 1.36 13.94 15.99
N LEU A 217 0.70 13.56 17.08
CA LEU A 217 0.76 14.28 18.35
C LEU A 217 2.04 13.95 19.15
N PHE A 218 2.44 12.67 19.20
CA PHE A 218 3.55 12.21 20.04
C PHE A 218 4.81 11.83 19.25
N GLY A 219 4.66 11.51 17.96
CA GLY A 219 5.76 11.17 17.06
C GLY A 219 6.82 12.26 16.88
N PRO A 220 6.47 13.55 16.67
CA PRO A 220 7.46 14.59 16.37
C PRO A 220 8.54 14.76 17.44
N GLY A 221 8.18 14.63 18.73
CA GLY A 221 9.14 14.69 19.82
C GLY A 221 10.13 13.52 19.80
N LYS A 222 9.66 12.31 19.49
CA LYS A 222 10.49 11.11 19.34
C LYS A 222 11.40 11.19 18.11
N VAL A 223 10.90 11.75 17.01
CA VAL A 223 11.69 12.04 15.81
C VAL A 223 12.82 13.01 16.11
N LYS A 224 12.55 14.10 16.83
CA LYS A 224 13.58 15.06 17.25
C LYS A 224 14.67 14.40 18.08
N LYS A 225 14.29 13.55 19.05
CA LYS A 225 15.23 12.77 19.85
C LYS A 225 16.07 11.83 19.00
N HIS A 226 15.45 11.14 18.03
CA HIS A 226 16.17 10.28 17.09
C HIS A 226 17.19 11.05 16.27
N PHE A 227 16.85 12.23 15.76
CA PHE A 227 17.81 13.06 15.01
C PHE A 227 18.97 13.56 15.85
N GLN A 228 18.72 13.99 17.09
CA GLN A 228 19.79 14.36 18.01
C GLN A 228 20.75 13.18 18.26
N GLN A 229 20.22 11.96 18.40
CA GLN A 229 21.03 10.75 18.56
C GLN A 229 21.86 10.47 17.31
N VAL A 230 21.27 10.51 16.11
CA VAL A 230 21.99 10.27 14.85
C VAL A 230 23.07 11.33 14.64
N GLN A 231 22.77 12.61 14.90
CA GLN A 231 23.78 13.68 14.80
C GLN A 231 24.92 13.50 15.80
N GLN A 232 24.63 13.10 17.05
CA GLN A 232 25.65 12.77 18.04
C GLN A 232 26.51 11.57 17.60
N GLN A 233 25.89 10.55 16.98
CA GLN A 233 26.61 9.41 16.43
C GLN A 233 27.52 9.82 15.27
N VAL A 234 27.04 10.63 14.31
CA VAL A 234 27.85 11.13 13.20
C VAL A 234 29.03 11.96 13.70
N LYS A 235 28.82 12.80 14.73
CA LYS A 235 29.88 13.60 15.35
C LYS A 235 30.90 12.76 16.12
N SER A 236 30.44 11.79 16.90
CA SER A 236 31.32 10.98 17.76
C SER A 236 32.01 9.83 17.03
N ARG A 237 31.41 9.33 15.96
CA ARG A 237 31.89 8.18 15.19
C ARG A 237 31.69 8.43 13.68
N PRO A 238 32.40 9.39 13.08
CA PRO A 238 32.27 9.64 11.64
C PRO A 238 32.66 8.41 10.81
N ALA A 239 33.63 7.61 11.29
CA ALA A 239 34.09 6.38 10.63
C ALA A 239 33.02 5.28 10.54
N THR A 240 31.98 5.28 11.37
CA THR A 240 30.87 4.30 11.24
C THR A 240 29.90 4.63 10.11
N PHE A 241 29.99 5.82 9.54
CA PHE A 241 29.22 6.22 8.37
C PHE A 241 30.14 6.12 7.16
N GLU A 242 30.30 4.91 6.64
CA GLU A 242 31.12 4.66 5.45
C GLU A 242 30.69 5.56 4.29
N SER A 243 31.67 6.09 3.58
CA SER A 243 31.40 6.77 2.31
C SER A 243 30.96 5.70 1.34
N ILE A 244 29.72 5.77 0.89
CA ILE A 244 29.19 4.83 -0.09
C ILE A 244 29.75 5.26 -1.45
N VAL A 245 30.48 4.36 -2.10
CA VAL A 245 30.85 4.55 -3.51
C VAL A 245 29.57 4.68 -4.32
N PRO A 246 29.37 5.79 -5.04
CA PRO A 246 28.16 5.98 -5.83
C PRO A 246 28.09 4.91 -6.94
N PRO A 247 26.89 4.43 -7.28
CA PRO A 247 26.71 3.54 -8.42
C PRO A 247 27.10 4.25 -9.72
N PRO A 248 27.50 3.48 -10.75
CA PRO A 248 27.89 4.05 -12.03
C PRO A 248 26.76 4.88 -12.64
N LEU A 249 27.12 5.92 -13.40
CA LEU A 249 26.19 6.82 -14.10
C LEU A 249 25.29 7.67 -13.18
N PHE A 250 25.53 7.68 -11.86
CA PHE A 250 24.74 8.50 -10.95
C PHE A 250 24.87 10.01 -11.23
N GLY A 251 26.08 10.48 -11.55
CA GLY A 251 26.31 11.87 -11.95
C GLY A 251 25.49 12.27 -13.18
N LYS A 252 25.47 11.41 -14.21
CA LYS A 252 24.67 11.60 -15.43
C LYS A 252 23.16 11.68 -15.14
N THR A 253 22.67 10.86 -14.20
CA THR A 253 21.29 10.94 -13.72
C THR A 253 21.00 12.32 -13.13
N VAL A 254 21.81 12.78 -12.19
CA VAL A 254 21.60 14.07 -11.52
C VAL A 254 21.75 15.23 -12.50
N GLU A 255 22.76 15.21 -13.36
CA GLU A 255 22.99 16.24 -14.38
C GLU A 255 21.78 16.38 -15.31
N THR A 256 21.20 15.26 -15.78
CA THR A 256 19.99 15.28 -16.60
C THR A 256 18.80 15.93 -15.89
N LEU A 257 18.65 15.71 -14.58
CA LEU A 257 17.58 16.34 -13.79
C LEU A 257 17.79 17.85 -13.69
N LEU A 258 19.03 18.28 -13.37
CA LEU A 258 19.39 19.68 -13.26
C LEU A 258 19.24 20.42 -14.59
N ASP A 259 19.66 19.82 -15.70
CA ASP A 259 19.54 20.39 -17.05
C ASP A 259 18.08 20.57 -17.47
N LYS A 260 17.20 19.67 -17.03
CA LYS A 260 15.75 19.76 -17.26
C LYS A 260 15.02 20.65 -16.25
N GLY A 261 15.74 21.28 -15.32
CA GLY A 261 15.17 22.14 -14.29
C GLY A 261 14.38 21.39 -13.21
N ILE A 262 14.53 20.06 -13.13
CA ILE A 262 13.87 19.21 -12.12
C ILE A 262 14.75 19.23 -10.86
N VAL A 263 14.38 20.10 -9.93
CA VAL A 263 15.19 20.42 -8.76
C VAL A 263 14.38 20.18 -7.49
N TYR A 264 14.97 19.47 -6.52
CA TYR A 264 14.34 19.24 -5.22
C TYR A 264 14.58 20.40 -4.26
N LYS A 265 13.66 21.38 -4.24
CA LYS A 265 13.77 22.61 -3.45
C LYS A 265 13.26 22.48 -2.00
N ASN A 266 12.69 21.35 -1.61
CA ASN A 266 12.03 21.23 -0.32
C ASN A 266 13.04 21.10 0.83
N ASN A 267 13.50 22.24 1.31
CA ASN A 267 14.37 22.35 2.48
C ASN A 267 13.68 21.94 3.79
N LYS A 268 12.34 21.87 3.85
CA LYS A 268 11.62 21.50 5.08
C LYS A 268 11.66 20.00 5.34
N ASP A 269 11.81 19.22 4.28
CA ASP A 269 11.97 17.77 4.36
C ASP A 269 13.36 17.36 4.84
N PHE A 270 14.31 18.28 4.88
CA PHE A 270 15.66 18.05 5.35
C PHE A 270 15.90 18.82 6.64
N LEU A 271 16.09 18.08 7.73
CA LEU A 271 16.39 18.71 9.01
C LEU A 271 17.90 18.91 9.14
N SER A 272 18.30 20.16 8.99
CA SER A 272 19.62 20.67 9.31
C SER A 272 19.50 21.53 10.57
N GLU A 273 20.23 21.17 11.63
CA GLU A 273 20.46 22.12 12.71
C GLU A 273 21.58 23.07 12.27
N ASN A 274 21.31 24.38 12.34
CA ASN A 274 22.22 25.46 11.95
C ASN A 274 23.69 25.11 12.25
N ASN A 275 24.51 24.97 11.20
CA ASN A 275 25.95 24.69 11.18
C ASN A 275 26.42 23.23 11.28
N ASN A 276 25.54 22.23 11.28
CA ASN A 276 25.98 20.84 11.20
C ASN A 276 25.88 20.35 9.74
N ASN A 277 27.00 19.93 9.13
CA ASN A 277 27.11 19.34 7.79
C ASN A 277 26.38 17.98 7.63
N VAL A 278 25.35 17.72 8.44
CA VAL A 278 24.59 16.48 8.50
C VAL A 278 23.17 16.80 8.10
N VAL A 279 22.74 16.18 7.00
CA VAL A 279 21.38 16.31 6.48
C VAL A 279 20.64 15.00 6.72
N LEU A 280 19.51 15.08 7.42
CA LEU A 280 18.63 13.92 7.64
C LEU A 280 17.29 14.19 6.97
N ARG A 281 16.83 13.23 6.15
CA ARG A 281 15.49 13.27 5.59
C ARG A 281 14.46 13.05 6.70
N GLY A 282 13.55 14.00 6.79
CA GLY A 282 12.52 14.13 7.80
C GLY A 282 11.27 13.30 7.51
N TRP A 283 10.15 13.86 7.94
CA TRP A 283 8.80 13.40 7.65
C TRP A 283 7.95 14.64 7.36
N SER A 284 6.80 14.45 6.70
CA SER A 284 5.84 15.53 6.46
C SER A 284 4.43 15.07 6.81
N LEU A 285 3.56 16.00 7.16
CA LEU A 285 2.15 15.71 7.43
C LEU A 285 1.48 15.08 6.21
N ASN A 286 1.80 15.56 5.01
CA ASN A 286 1.28 15.00 3.76
C ASN A 286 1.67 13.53 3.62
N ALA A 287 2.93 13.16 3.90
CA ALA A 287 3.34 11.77 3.87
C ALA A 287 2.62 10.91 4.91
N PHE A 288 2.41 11.42 6.13
CA PHE A 288 1.65 10.70 7.16
C PHE A 288 0.19 10.48 6.75
N MET A 289 -0.47 11.53 6.22
CA MET A 289 -1.85 11.45 5.77
C MET A 289 -2.00 10.49 4.59
N GLU A 290 -1.06 10.52 3.64
CA GLU A 290 -1.02 9.58 2.53
C GLU A 290 -1.02 8.12 3.00
N THR A 291 -0.15 7.78 3.96
CA THR A 291 -0.11 6.43 4.53
C THR A 291 -1.40 6.10 5.29
N SER A 292 -1.92 7.04 6.07
CA SER A 292 -3.08 6.83 6.95
C SER A 292 -4.41 6.74 6.19
N MET A 293 -4.49 7.37 5.02
CA MET A 293 -5.67 7.37 4.16
C MET A 293 -5.63 6.27 3.11
N TRP A 294 -4.52 5.56 2.98
CA TRP A 294 -4.41 4.46 2.02
C TRP A 294 -5.43 3.37 2.39
N PRO A 295 -6.33 2.97 1.47
CA PRO A 295 -7.30 1.92 1.78
C PRO A 295 -6.57 0.62 2.11
N SER A 296 -7.01 -0.11 3.13
CA SER A 296 -6.43 -1.40 3.48
C SER A 296 -7.29 -2.52 2.92
N ASP A 297 -6.66 -3.54 2.36
CA ASP A 297 -7.34 -4.78 2.00
C ASP A 297 -7.45 -5.70 3.22
N SER A 298 -8.69 -5.99 3.62
CA SER A 298 -9.02 -6.93 4.70
C SER A 298 -8.72 -8.40 4.36
N SER A 299 -8.41 -8.70 3.09
CA SER A 299 -8.17 -10.06 2.60
C SER A 299 -6.81 -10.65 3.01
N GLY A 300 -5.85 -9.80 3.41
CA GLY A 300 -4.54 -10.25 3.88
C GLY A 300 -4.65 -10.93 5.24
N GLY A 301 -4.65 -12.28 5.27
CA GLY A 301 -4.77 -13.11 6.48
C GLY A 301 -3.62 -13.01 7.50
N GLY A 302 -2.89 -11.90 7.57
CA GLY A 302 -1.79 -11.64 8.48
C GLY A 302 -2.05 -10.48 9.46
N THR A 303 -1.14 -10.30 10.42
CA THR A 303 -1.19 -9.23 11.43
C THR A 303 -0.99 -7.81 10.88
N ARG A 304 -0.68 -7.68 9.58
CA ARG A 304 -0.55 -6.41 8.88
C ARG A 304 -1.53 -6.40 7.73
N ALA A 305 -2.49 -5.48 7.77
CA ALA A 305 -3.37 -5.23 6.64
C ALA A 305 -2.53 -4.76 5.45
N VAL A 306 -2.65 -5.46 4.32
CA VAL A 306 -1.96 -5.11 3.08
C VAL A 306 -2.66 -3.89 2.50
N ARG A 307 -1.90 -2.92 1.99
CA ARG A 307 -2.49 -1.76 1.33
C ARG A 307 -3.23 -2.19 0.07
N PHE A 308 -4.43 -1.65 -0.13
CA PHE A 308 -5.23 -1.90 -1.31
C PHE A 308 -4.45 -1.52 -2.57
N GLY A 309 -4.59 -2.34 -3.60
CA GLY A 309 -3.86 -2.20 -4.86
C GLY A 309 -2.59 -3.04 -4.94
N PHE A 310 -2.07 -3.53 -3.82
CA PHE A 310 -1.02 -4.55 -3.84
C PHE A 310 -1.60 -5.95 -4.06
N PRO A 311 -0.86 -6.86 -4.72
CA PRO A 311 -1.31 -8.22 -4.88
C PRO A 311 -1.28 -8.94 -3.53
N VAL A 312 -2.39 -9.58 -3.19
CA VAL A 312 -2.54 -10.42 -2.00
C VAL A 312 -2.46 -11.88 -2.43
N VAL A 313 -1.96 -12.75 -1.55
CA VAL A 313 -2.05 -14.19 -1.78
C VAL A 313 -3.53 -14.52 -1.77
N GLU A 314 -4.09 -14.65 -2.96
CA GLU A 314 -5.27 -15.49 -3.12
C GLU A 314 -4.79 -16.86 -2.65
N GLU A 315 -5.18 -17.27 -1.44
CA GLU A 315 -5.12 -18.68 -1.10
C GLU A 315 -5.89 -19.32 -2.26
N GLU A 316 -5.18 -19.96 -3.19
CA GLU A 316 -5.81 -20.71 -4.25
C GLU A 316 -6.83 -21.56 -3.52
N GLU A 317 -8.09 -21.45 -3.94
CA GLU A 317 -9.12 -22.38 -3.52
C GLU A 317 -8.53 -23.73 -3.86
N ASN A 318 -7.86 -24.37 -2.89
CA ASN A 318 -7.42 -25.75 -2.99
C ASN A 318 -8.70 -26.45 -3.38
N GLU A 319 -8.78 -26.79 -4.66
CA GLU A 319 -9.91 -27.40 -5.31
C GLU A 319 -10.24 -28.55 -4.39
N PHE A 320 -11.35 -28.39 -3.65
CA PHE A 320 -11.71 -29.25 -2.53
C PHE A 320 -11.94 -30.62 -3.15
N THR A 321 -10.88 -31.42 -3.25
CA THR A 321 -10.98 -32.86 -3.30
C THR A 321 -11.76 -33.18 -2.04
N MET A 322 -13.02 -33.57 -2.22
CA MET A 322 -13.96 -33.83 -1.13
C MET A 322 -13.39 -34.95 -0.26
N ILE A 323 -12.53 -34.63 0.71
CA ILE A 323 -12.15 -35.55 1.77
C ILE A 323 -13.36 -35.59 2.69
N ALA A 324 -14.17 -36.62 2.50
CA ALA A 324 -15.40 -36.90 3.21
C ALA A 324 -15.19 -37.34 4.68
N GLU A 325 -14.15 -36.86 5.35
CA GLU A 325 -13.90 -37.22 6.75
C GLU A 325 -13.57 -35.97 7.57
N PRO A 326 -14.40 -35.61 8.58
CA PRO A 326 -14.10 -34.49 9.46
C PRO A 326 -12.82 -34.79 10.25
N PRO A 327 -11.91 -33.81 10.41
CA PRO A 327 -10.72 -34.00 11.23
C PRO A 327 -11.10 -34.34 12.67
N SER A 328 -10.34 -35.29 13.24
CA SER A 328 -10.41 -35.72 14.64
C SER A 328 -10.27 -34.52 15.59
N VAL A 329 -11.13 -34.46 16.61
CA VAL A 329 -11.35 -33.36 17.58
C VAL A 329 -10.15 -33.10 18.52
N SER A 330 -9.00 -33.72 18.30
CA SER A 330 -7.90 -33.75 19.27
C SER A 330 -6.89 -32.59 19.21
N GLU A 331 -6.94 -31.69 18.22
CA GLU A 331 -5.89 -30.65 18.05
C GLU A 331 -6.36 -29.18 18.08
N MET A 332 -7.61 -28.88 18.40
CA MET A 332 -8.15 -27.50 18.44
C MET A 332 -8.45 -26.95 19.84
N ILE A 333 -7.61 -27.26 20.84
CA ILE A 333 -7.73 -26.65 22.18
C ILE A 333 -6.39 -26.05 22.57
N SER A 334 -6.15 -24.78 22.22
CA SER A 334 -5.53 -23.77 23.11
C SER A 334 -5.23 -22.48 22.33
N SER A 335 -6.24 -21.64 22.17
CA SER A 335 -6.06 -20.19 22.10
C SER A 335 -7.41 -19.53 22.41
N LYS A 336 -7.65 -19.31 23.72
CA LYS A 336 -8.60 -18.29 24.15
C LYS A 336 -7.94 -16.94 23.84
N SER A 337 -8.23 -16.38 22.67
CA SER A 337 -8.05 -14.95 22.45
C SER A 337 -9.09 -14.22 23.29
N GLU A 338 -8.65 -13.24 24.07
CA GLU A 338 -9.52 -12.27 24.72
C GLU A 338 -10.29 -11.54 23.61
N ASP A 339 -11.62 -11.59 23.68
CA ASP A 339 -12.52 -10.93 22.74
C ASP A 339 -12.31 -9.41 22.88
N GLU A 340 -11.45 -8.83 22.03
CA GLU A 340 -11.45 -7.38 21.81
C GLU A 340 -12.85 -6.99 21.35
N ASP A 341 -13.46 -6.00 22.01
CA ASP A 341 -14.79 -5.48 21.71
C ASP A 341 -14.88 -5.10 20.22
N GLU A 342 -15.37 -6.02 19.39
CA GLU A 342 -15.68 -5.78 17.98
C GLU A 342 -16.59 -4.56 17.92
N LYS A 343 -16.06 -3.41 17.48
CA LYS A 343 -16.84 -2.18 17.32
C LYS A 343 -18.12 -2.51 16.57
N GLU A 344 -19.26 -2.32 17.24
CA GLU A 344 -20.56 -2.60 16.65
C GLU A 344 -20.75 -1.78 15.38
N ASN A 345 -21.12 -2.46 14.30
CA ASN A 345 -21.39 -1.83 13.02
C ASN A 345 -22.76 -1.15 13.07
N PRO A 346 -22.85 0.18 12.89
CA PRO A 346 -24.11 0.90 13.05
C PRO A 346 -25.13 0.62 11.94
N TYR A 347 -24.74 -0.06 10.85
CA TYR A 347 -25.61 -0.36 9.71
C TYR A 347 -26.07 -1.82 9.66
N VAL A 348 -25.43 -2.73 10.41
CA VAL A 348 -25.73 -4.17 10.36
C VAL A 348 -25.90 -4.72 11.76
N GLN A 349 -27.13 -5.11 12.11
CA GLN A 349 -27.45 -5.64 13.43
C GLN A 349 -26.99 -7.09 13.59
N LYS A 350 -26.24 -7.38 14.66
CA LYS A 350 -25.77 -8.74 14.98
C LYS A 350 -26.88 -9.53 15.68
N ILE A 351 -27.30 -10.65 15.07
CA ILE A 351 -28.29 -11.57 15.63
C ILE A 351 -27.57 -12.81 16.20
N VAL A 352 -27.83 -13.11 17.47
CA VAL A 352 -27.25 -14.26 18.17
C VAL A 352 -28.31 -15.33 18.37
N GLY A 353 -28.24 -16.40 17.56
CA GLY A 353 -29.11 -17.57 17.69
C GLY A 353 -30.57 -17.35 17.32
N SER A 354 -31.39 -18.35 17.61
CA SER A 354 -32.84 -18.35 17.35
C SER A 354 -33.60 -17.32 18.20
N GLN A 355 -33.19 -17.12 19.46
CA GLN A 355 -33.81 -16.15 20.35
C GLN A 355 -33.60 -14.71 19.85
N GLY A 356 -32.37 -14.35 19.46
CA GLY A 356 -32.08 -13.02 18.91
C GLY A 356 -32.85 -12.75 17.62
N LEU A 357 -33.01 -13.76 16.77
CA LEU A 357 -33.83 -13.64 15.56
C LEU A 357 -35.31 -13.40 15.91
N TYR A 358 -35.83 -14.15 16.89
CA TYR A 358 -37.21 -14.01 17.31
C TYR A 358 -37.49 -12.63 17.89
N GLU A 359 -36.63 -12.16 18.80
CA GLU A 359 -36.78 -10.87 19.48
C GLU A 359 -36.64 -9.70 18.51
N THR A 360 -35.67 -9.75 17.60
CA THR A 360 -35.34 -8.61 16.72
C THR A 360 -36.24 -8.54 15.49
N VAL A 361 -36.58 -9.68 14.89
CA VAL A 361 -37.24 -9.72 13.56
C VAL A 361 -38.67 -10.22 13.68
N VAL A 362 -38.90 -11.37 14.31
CA VAL A 362 -40.21 -12.04 14.29
C VAL A 362 -41.23 -11.33 15.17
N LYS A 363 -40.86 -11.03 16.41
CA LYS A 363 -41.74 -10.42 17.42
C LYS A 363 -42.12 -8.99 17.03
N GLU A 364 -41.14 -8.20 16.61
CA GLU A 364 -41.31 -6.81 16.17
C GLU A 364 -41.84 -6.70 14.73
N LYS A 365 -42.08 -7.83 14.05
CA LYS A 365 -42.60 -7.90 12.68
C LYS A 365 -41.82 -7.04 11.68
N ARG A 366 -40.50 -7.01 11.79
CA ARG A 366 -39.65 -6.20 10.91
C ARG A 366 -39.46 -6.83 9.53
N ASP A 367 -39.30 -5.99 8.53
CA ASP A 367 -38.76 -6.37 7.23
C ASP A 367 -37.23 -6.45 7.35
N CYS A 368 -36.63 -7.55 6.92
CA CYS A 368 -35.23 -7.82 7.22
C CYS A 368 -34.53 -8.63 6.12
N VAL A 369 -33.30 -8.23 5.79
CA VAL A 369 -32.35 -9.02 5.01
C VAL A 369 -31.33 -9.61 5.98
N LEU A 370 -31.42 -10.92 6.21
CA LEU A 370 -30.57 -11.67 7.11
C LEU A 370 -29.42 -12.34 6.35
N PHE A 371 -28.20 -11.91 6.61
CA PHE A 371 -26.98 -12.56 6.15
C PHE A 371 -26.49 -13.60 7.16
N LEU A 372 -26.61 -14.88 6.80
CA LEU A 372 -26.03 -15.98 7.55
C LEU A 372 -24.59 -16.22 7.09
N SER A 373 -23.67 -16.06 8.04
CA SER A 373 -22.23 -16.21 7.85
C SER A 373 -21.68 -17.32 8.73
N ALA A 374 -20.42 -17.69 8.52
CA ALA A 374 -19.65 -18.47 9.49
C ALA A 374 -18.24 -17.89 9.65
N THR A 375 -17.67 -17.95 10.85
CA THR A 375 -16.30 -17.49 11.13
C THR A 375 -15.24 -18.18 10.28
N PHE A 376 -15.46 -19.45 9.94
CA PHE A 376 -14.58 -20.25 9.07
C PHE A 376 -14.89 -20.12 7.57
N CYS A 377 -15.98 -19.43 7.20
CA CYS A 377 -16.40 -19.28 5.80
C CYS A 377 -15.67 -18.10 5.14
N ARG A 378 -14.76 -18.39 4.21
CA ARG A 378 -13.96 -17.36 3.52
C ARG A 378 -14.82 -16.42 2.67
N THR A 379 -15.73 -16.95 1.86
CA THR A 379 -16.66 -16.14 1.07
C THR A 379 -17.47 -15.20 1.96
N CYS A 380 -17.85 -15.65 3.17
CA CYS A 380 -18.59 -14.83 4.12
C CYS A 380 -17.76 -13.64 4.64
N LYS A 381 -16.43 -13.81 4.80
CA LYS A 381 -15.51 -12.73 5.16
C LYS A 381 -15.43 -11.67 4.05
N THR A 382 -15.31 -12.10 2.80
CA THR A 382 -15.29 -11.21 1.62
C THR A 382 -16.62 -10.48 1.43
N LEU A 383 -17.75 -11.13 1.74
CA LEU A 383 -19.08 -10.54 1.59
C LEU A 383 -19.44 -9.55 2.70
N ASN A 384 -18.90 -9.68 3.92
CA ASN A 384 -19.21 -8.78 5.05
C ASN A 384 -19.05 -7.28 4.75
N PRO A 385 -17.89 -6.79 4.24
CA PRO A 385 -17.72 -5.37 3.96
C PRO A 385 -18.66 -4.88 2.85
N ARG A 386 -18.96 -5.74 1.87
CA ARG A 386 -19.89 -5.43 0.77
C ARG A 386 -21.34 -5.39 1.24
N PHE A 387 -21.73 -6.32 2.10
CA PHE A 387 -23.05 -6.33 2.74
C PHE A 387 -23.25 -5.12 3.65
N THR A 388 -22.21 -4.71 4.39
CA THR A 388 -22.22 -3.46 5.17
C THR A 388 -22.40 -2.24 4.27
N SER A 389 -21.72 -2.21 3.13
CA SER A 389 -21.83 -1.11 2.17
C SER A 389 -23.23 -1.05 1.54
N LEU A 390 -23.83 -2.21 1.25
CA LEU A 390 -25.21 -2.32 0.78
C LEU A 390 -26.20 -1.79 1.82
N ALA A 391 -26.07 -2.22 3.08
CA ALA A 391 -26.90 -1.74 4.18
C ALA A 391 -26.82 -0.23 4.35
N ARG A 392 -25.60 0.34 4.32
CA ARG A 392 -25.40 1.80 4.41
C ARG A 392 -26.12 2.56 3.28
N ARG A 393 -26.02 2.09 2.03
CA ARG A 393 -26.68 2.75 0.89
C ARG A 393 -28.20 2.76 1.04
N SER A 394 -28.78 1.64 1.43
CA SER A 394 -30.23 1.55 1.68
C SER A 394 -30.69 2.51 2.79
N MET A 395 -29.92 2.65 3.87
CA MET A 395 -30.25 3.62 4.94
C MET A 395 -30.10 5.09 4.51
N GLU A 396 -29.10 5.39 3.66
CA GLU A 396 -28.88 6.74 3.12
C GLU A 396 -30.01 7.17 2.18
N GLU A 397 -30.53 6.26 1.35
CA GLU A 397 -31.65 6.51 0.43
C GLU A 397 -32.95 6.86 1.17
N ASP A 398 -33.20 6.19 2.31
CA ASP A 398 -34.37 6.45 3.15
C ASP A 398 -34.23 7.69 4.06
N ASN A 399 -33.08 8.39 4.03
CA ASN A 399 -32.73 9.48 4.95
C ASN A 399 -32.80 9.10 6.44
N VAL A 400 -32.53 7.83 6.78
CA VAL A 400 -32.59 7.35 8.17
C VAL A 400 -31.19 7.15 8.75
N TYR A 401 -30.86 7.92 9.80
CA TYR A 401 -29.52 7.97 10.37
C TYR A 401 -29.27 7.03 11.58
N SER A 402 -30.24 6.23 12.03
CA SER A 402 -30.08 5.36 13.20
C SER A 402 -31.01 4.13 13.20
N ILE A 403 -30.45 2.94 13.45
CA ILE A 403 -31.18 1.67 13.64
C ILE A 403 -31.95 1.62 14.98
N ASN A 404 -31.53 2.43 15.95
CA ASN A 404 -32.06 2.38 17.33
C ASN A 404 -33.33 3.20 17.54
N ASP A 405 -33.93 3.73 16.47
CA ASP A 405 -35.24 4.36 16.56
C ASP A 405 -36.32 3.27 16.59
N ASP A 406 -37.15 3.26 17.64
CA ASP A 406 -38.22 2.27 17.82
C ASP A 406 -39.26 2.33 16.68
N ASN A 407 -39.22 3.38 15.86
CA ASN A 407 -40.15 3.63 14.76
C ASN A 407 -39.52 3.50 13.36
N PHE A 408 -38.43 2.73 13.24
CA PHE A 408 -37.80 2.45 11.95
C PHE A 408 -38.71 1.61 11.03
N ASP A 409 -39.23 2.24 9.95
CA ASP A 409 -40.12 1.62 8.96
C ASP A 409 -39.37 1.08 7.71
N GLY A 410 -38.04 1.09 7.74
CA GLY A 410 -37.19 0.62 6.63
C GLY A 410 -36.80 -0.86 6.73
N ILE A 411 -35.99 -1.32 5.78
CA ILE A 411 -35.45 -2.69 5.79
C ILE A 411 -34.30 -2.80 6.79
N LEU A 412 -34.42 -3.73 7.74
CA LEU A 412 -33.34 -4.07 8.66
C LEU A 412 -32.30 -4.96 7.96
N PHE A 413 -31.04 -4.55 7.99
CA PHE A 413 -29.93 -5.42 7.58
C PHE A 413 -29.34 -6.09 8.83
N ALA A 414 -29.41 -7.42 8.86
CA ALA A 414 -28.94 -8.20 10.00
C ALA A 414 -27.93 -9.27 9.58
N LYS A 415 -27.04 -9.63 10.50
CA LYS A 415 -26.05 -10.70 10.32
C LYS A 415 -26.12 -11.68 11.48
N ALA A 416 -26.13 -12.97 11.19
CA ALA A 416 -25.95 -14.00 12.20
C ALA A 416 -24.77 -14.93 11.85
N ASP A 417 -24.07 -15.39 12.89
CA ASP A 417 -23.06 -16.43 12.77
C ASP A 417 -23.71 -17.81 12.96
N THR A 418 -23.48 -18.71 12.00
CA THR A 418 -23.93 -20.11 12.03
C THR A 418 -22.90 -21.05 12.67
N GLY A 419 -21.77 -20.51 13.13
CA GLY A 419 -20.77 -21.19 13.95
C GLY A 419 -21.27 -21.58 15.36
N GLY A 420 -20.56 -22.52 15.99
CA GLY A 420 -20.91 -22.99 17.35
C GLY A 420 -22.22 -23.77 17.44
N LYS A 421 -22.64 -24.10 18.67
CA LYS A 421 -23.89 -24.84 18.91
C LYS A 421 -25.12 -23.98 18.60
N VAL A 422 -25.12 -22.73 19.07
CA VAL A 422 -26.23 -21.77 18.94
C VAL A 422 -26.45 -21.38 17.47
N GLY A 423 -25.38 -21.07 16.73
CA GLY A 423 -25.49 -20.74 15.30
C GLY A 423 -25.93 -21.92 14.44
N LYS A 424 -25.47 -23.14 14.75
CA LYS A 424 -25.93 -24.36 14.05
C LYS A 424 -27.41 -24.65 14.28
N GLU A 425 -27.91 -24.39 15.49
CA GLU A 425 -29.34 -24.51 15.78
C GLU A 425 -30.17 -23.53 14.95
N LEU A 426 -29.73 -22.26 14.88
CA LEU A 426 -30.35 -21.25 14.02
C LEU A 426 -30.34 -21.68 12.54
N GLY A 427 -29.20 -22.17 12.03
CA GLY A 427 -29.10 -22.66 10.65
C GLY A 427 -30.06 -23.82 10.35
N ARG A 428 -30.23 -24.77 11.29
CA ARG A 428 -31.22 -25.86 11.17
C ARG A 428 -32.64 -25.35 11.18
N LEU A 429 -32.98 -24.44 12.10
CA LEU A 429 -34.31 -23.83 12.20
C LEU A 429 -34.70 -23.11 10.90
N LEU A 430 -33.73 -22.46 10.25
CA LEU A 430 -33.92 -21.75 8.99
C LEU A 430 -33.77 -22.65 7.74
N ASN A 431 -33.54 -23.95 7.91
CA ASN A 431 -33.29 -24.91 6.82
C ASN A 431 -32.17 -24.45 5.86
N VAL A 432 -31.07 -23.96 6.43
CA VAL A 432 -29.89 -23.47 5.69
C VAL A 432 -28.80 -24.54 5.75
N LYS A 433 -28.48 -25.10 4.58
CA LYS A 433 -27.50 -26.20 4.46
C LYS A 433 -26.05 -25.71 4.35
N ALA A 434 -25.85 -24.52 3.81
CA ALA A 434 -24.53 -23.94 3.55
C ALA A 434 -24.58 -22.42 3.71
N VAL A 435 -23.42 -21.83 4.02
CA VAL A 435 -23.17 -20.38 4.03
C VAL A 435 -22.12 -20.05 2.96
N PRO A 436 -22.10 -18.82 2.40
CA PRO A 436 -22.98 -17.69 2.68
C PRO A 436 -24.42 -17.92 2.23
N ALA A 437 -25.37 -17.47 3.05
CA ALA A 437 -26.80 -17.56 2.75
C ALA A 437 -27.51 -16.28 3.13
N PHE A 438 -28.42 -15.82 2.28
CA PHE A 438 -29.26 -14.66 2.51
C PHE A 438 -30.71 -15.12 2.63
N LEU A 439 -31.41 -14.61 3.64
CA LEU A 439 -32.84 -14.83 3.83
C LEU A 439 -33.52 -13.47 3.96
N CYS A 440 -34.69 -13.32 3.34
CA CYS A 440 -35.52 -12.15 3.52
C CYS A 440 -36.67 -12.48 4.48
N PHE A 441 -37.06 -11.50 5.28
CA PHE A 441 -38.25 -11.55 6.13
C PHE A 441 -39.12 -10.34 5.80
N ARG A 442 -40.44 -10.56 5.71
CA ARG A 442 -41.45 -9.51 5.59
C ARG A 442 -42.44 -9.63 6.74
N GLY A 443 -42.65 -8.57 7.51
CA GLY A 443 -43.56 -8.58 8.65
C GLY A 443 -43.17 -9.63 9.71
N GLY A 444 -41.86 -9.89 9.88
CA GLY A 444 -41.35 -10.96 10.75
C GLY A 444 -41.57 -12.39 10.26
N ARG A 445 -42.07 -12.58 9.04
CA ARG A 445 -42.26 -13.90 8.41
C ARG A 445 -41.26 -14.10 7.29
N ARG A 446 -40.81 -15.34 7.11
CA ARG A 446 -39.88 -15.67 6.02
C ARG A 446 -40.49 -15.32 4.66
N PHE A 447 -39.75 -14.52 3.89
CA PHE A 447 -40.11 -14.06 2.55
C PHE A 447 -39.20 -14.74 1.53
N GLY A 448 -39.69 -15.83 0.93
CA GLY A 448 -38.98 -16.58 -0.09
C GLY A 448 -38.01 -17.69 0.41
N PRO A 449 -37.41 -18.44 -0.53
CA PRO A 449 -36.37 -19.43 -0.26
C PRO A 449 -35.04 -18.78 0.13
N THR A 450 -34.09 -19.59 0.60
CA THR A 450 -32.73 -19.13 0.87
C THR A 450 -32.02 -18.76 -0.44
N LEU A 451 -31.39 -17.59 -0.49
CA LEU A 451 -30.56 -17.16 -1.60
C LEU A 451 -29.10 -17.52 -1.32
N SER A 452 -28.49 -18.31 -2.20
CA SER A 452 -27.05 -18.58 -2.20
C SER A 452 -26.38 -17.58 -3.12
N ILE A 453 -25.59 -16.67 -2.54
CA ILE A 453 -24.93 -15.58 -3.25
C ILE A 453 -23.46 -15.58 -2.85
N SER A 454 -22.56 -15.70 -3.83
CA SER A 454 -21.12 -15.73 -3.63
C SER A 454 -20.44 -14.38 -3.86
N ARG A 455 -21.13 -13.42 -4.51
CA ARG A 455 -20.60 -12.09 -4.86
C ARG A 455 -21.67 -11.03 -4.67
N ILE A 456 -21.29 -9.89 -4.09
CA ILE A 456 -22.07 -8.64 -4.06
C ILE A 456 -21.30 -7.62 -4.92
N PRO A 457 -21.93 -6.80 -5.79
CA PRO A 457 -23.37 -6.75 -6.06
C PRO A 457 -23.92 -8.04 -6.70
N SER A 458 -25.19 -8.31 -6.46
CA SER A 458 -25.91 -9.48 -7.00
C SER A 458 -27.30 -9.06 -7.43
N LYS A 459 -27.59 -9.22 -8.72
CA LYS A 459 -28.91 -8.93 -9.29
C LYS A 459 -30.02 -9.75 -8.61
N LYS A 460 -29.69 -10.96 -8.14
CA LYS A 460 -30.59 -11.84 -7.39
C LYS A 460 -30.95 -11.27 -6.01
N LEU A 461 -29.97 -10.72 -5.30
CA LEU A 461 -30.21 -10.08 -4.00
C LEU A 461 -30.97 -8.77 -4.19
N GLU A 462 -30.58 -7.97 -5.18
CA GLU A 462 -31.22 -6.70 -5.52
C GLU A 462 -32.70 -6.89 -5.87
N ALA A 463 -33.03 -7.84 -6.73
CA ALA A 463 -34.43 -8.16 -7.06
C ALA A 463 -35.24 -8.62 -5.83
N ALA A 464 -34.62 -9.35 -4.90
CA ALA A 464 -35.28 -9.77 -3.66
C ALA A 464 -35.53 -8.59 -2.71
N ILE A 465 -34.60 -7.63 -2.65
CA ILE A 465 -34.74 -6.39 -1.86
C ILE A 465 -35.82 -5.50 -2.49
N GLU A 466 -35.82 -5.30 -3.81
CA GLU A 466 -36.84 -4.52 -4.52
C GLU A 466 -38.25 -5.11 -4.34
N MET A 467 -38.37 -6.44 -4.37
CA MET A 467 -39.64 -7.09 -4.02
C MET A 467 -40.03 -6.82 -2.57
N LEU A 468 -39.08 -6.84 -1.64
CA LEU A 468 -39.32 -6.55 -0.22
C LEU A 468 -39.88 -5.12 -0.06
N GLU A 469 -39.19 -4.12 -0.64
CA GLU A 469 -39.55 -2.69 -0.60
C GLU A 469 -40.90 -2.39 -1.26
N SER A 470 -41.14 -2.96 -2.44
CA SER A 470 -42.39 -2.72 -3.19
C SER A 470 -43.62 -3.38 -2.56
N GLY A 471 -43.43 -4.29 -1.62
CA GLY A 471 -44.51 -5.11 -1.05
C GLY A 471 -45.03 -6.20 -2.00
N SER A 472 -44.42 -6.38 -3.17
CA SER A 472 -44.80 -7.40 -4.16
C SER A 472 -44.65 -8.81 -3.60
N GLU A 473 -45.49 -9.77 -4.00
CA GLU A 473 -45.29 -11.17 -3.60
C GLU A 473 -44.00 -11.74 -4.17
N TRP A 474 -43.46 -12.79 -3.52
CA TRP A 474 -42.23 -13.42 -3.96
C TRP A 474 -42.42 -14.09 -5.33
N ASP A 475 -41.73 -13.59 -6.35
CA ASP A 475 -41.73 -14.20 -7.68
C ASP A 475 -40.39 -14.89 -7.96
N THR A 476 -40.44 -16.23 -8.07
CA THR A 476 -39.24 -17.02 -8.35
C THR A 476 -38.74 -16.82 -9.78
N SER A 477 -39.62 -16.45 -10.72
CA SER A 477 -39.23 -16.22 -12.11
C SER A 477 -38.34 -14.98 -12.27
N VAL A 478 -38.69 -13.88 -11.58
CA VAL A 478 -37.90 -12.64 -11.54
C VAL A 478 -36.49 -12.91 -10.97
N ILE A 479 -36.41 -13.73 -9.93
CA ILE A 479 -35.12 -14.10 -9.31
C ILE A 479 -34.24 -14.92 -10.25
N VAL A 480 -34.83 -15.88 -10.98
CA VAL A 480 -34.10 -16.70 -11.95
C VAL A 480 -33.65 -15.85 -13.13
N GLU A 481 -34.50 -14.97 -13.65
CA GLU A 481 -34.14 -14.05 -14.73
C GLU A 481 -33.00 -13.10 -14.31
N ALA A 482 -33.03 -12.60 -13.08
CA ALA A 482 -31.95 -11.76 -12.54
C ALA A 482 -30.61 -12.52 -12.45
N GLU A 483 -30.65 -13.81 -12.09
CA GLU A 483 -29.48 -14.68 -12.05
C GLU A 483 -28.94 -14.98 -13.46
N GLU A 484 -29.81 -15.22 -14.43
CA GLU A 484 -29.43 -15.43 -15.83
C GLU A 484 -28.78 -14.17 -16.42
N LYS A 485 -29.30 -12.98 -16.12
CA LYS A 485 -28.69 -11.70 -16.54
C LYS A 485 -27.35 -11.39 -15.86
N GLN A 486 -26.96 -12.14 -14.84
CA GLN A 486 -25.68 -11.97 -14.14
C GLN A 486 -24.58 -12.89 -14.70
N LYS A 487 -24.97 -13.97 -15.40
CA LYS A 487 -24.07 -14.83 -16.18
C LYS A 487 -23.79 -14.20 -17.53
#